data_AF-A0A1V6Y0U0-F1
#
_entry.id   AF-A0A1V6Y0U0-F1
#
_cell.length_a   1.000
_cell.length_b   1.000
_cell.length_c   1.000
_cell.angle_alpha   90.00
_cell.angle_beta   90.00
_cell.angle_gamma   90.00
#
_symmetry.space_group_name_H-M   'P 1'
#
loop_
_entity.id
_entity.type
_entity.pdbx_description
1 polymer ?
#
loop_
_entity_poly.entity_id
_entity_poly.type
_entity_poly.pdbx_seq_one_letter_code
_entity_poly.pdbx_strand_id
1 'polypeptide(L)'
;MARHPHPGHKSSLSDMSRLSTSLKALINAPAARPSTVPAPANITSVYQKIQETAQSKKISQPSWVALSTAATMTMNSPESLAALYELASTNPDKQVETAELMREVGLKCISFNGIPRTINCLNAFRASLPDSVGSQLSRTPTRAPTPENISAISDRGHALWDSIYRPFEKKLYNKLADSHPDLPVHILHSNYGALLSDPERSTGASAGRILTSIIAVSCLRAQSGVGPQVISHVFGLRKALEDGSWVNDVEGEEAARWLASDEGNTWIMNSVDAIVEAISQGAGSNFAPARGKL
;
A
#
# COMPACT_ATOMS: atom_id res chain seq x y z
N MET A 1 76.32 -5.21 -6.57
CA MET A 1 75.17 -4.86 -7.43
C MET A 1 73.92 -4.80 -6.57
N ALA A 2 73.51 -3.58 -6.20
CA ALA A 2 72.37 -3.32 -5.34
C ALA A 2 71.07 -3.56 -6.10
N ARG A 3 70.16 -4.36 -5.53
CA ARG A 3 68.78 -4.49 -6.01
C ARG A 3 67.97 -3.35 -5.40
N HIS A 4 67.51 -2.42 -6.24
CA HIS A 4 66.51 -1.43 -5.85
C HIS A 4 65.17 -2.13 -5.54
N PRO A 5 64.51 -1.82 -4.40
CA PRO A 5 63.14 -2.25 -4.16
C PRO A 5 62.20 -1.42 -5.03
N HIS A 6 61.32 -2.09 -5.78
CA HIS A 6 60.15 -1.46 -6.38
C HIS A 6 59.28 -0.80 -5.29
N PRO A 7 58.84 0.46 -5.45
CA PRO A 7 57.87 1.03 -4.54
C PRO A 7 56.53 0.34 -4.80
N GLY A 8 56.10 -0.46 -3.83
CA GLY A 8 54.76 -1.02 -3.80
C GLY A 8 53.74 0.11 -3.89
N HIS A 9 52.96 0.11 -4.96
CA HIS A 9 51.78 0.95 -5.10
C HIS A 9 50.76 0.47 -4.06
N LYS A 10 50.81 1.07 -2.86
CA LYS A 10 49.71 0.98 -1.90
C LYS A 10 48.55 1.75 -2.52
N SER A 11 47.70 1.04 -3.26
CA SER A 11 46.34 1.48 -3.52
C SER A 11 45.72 1.79 -2.17
N SER A 12 45.57 3.07 -1.84
CA SER A 12 44.69 3.43 -0.74
C SER A 12 43.30 2.97 -1.18
N LEU A 13 42.73 2.02 -0.46
CA LEU A 13 41.30 1.73 -0.57
C LEU A 13 40.60 3.06 -0.28
N SER A 14 40.21 3.78 -1.33
CA SER A 14 39.40 4.98 -1.21
C SER A 14 38.17 4.58 -0.40
N ASP A 15 37.89 5.31 0.68
CA ASP A 15 36.73 5.10 1.52
C ASP A 15 35.46 5.12 0.66
N MET A 16 34.99 3.93 0.26
CA MET A 16 33.85 3.72 -0.64
C MET A 16 32.52 4.17 0.01
N SER A 17 32.54 4.63 1.27
CA SER A 17 31.38 5.18 1.94
C SER A 17 31.00 6.59 1.48
N ARG A 18 31.87 7.29 0.71
CA ARG A 18 31.65 8.68 0.28
C ARG A 18 31.33 8.79 -1.21
N LEU A 19 30.18 9.38 -1.52
CA LEU A 19 29.80 9.73 -2.90
C LEU A 19 30.52 11.00 -3.36
N SER A 20 30.96 11.02 -4.62
CA SER A 20 31.46 12.23 -5.27
C SER A 20 30.36 13.30 -5.38
N THR A 21 30.76 14.58 -5.48
CA THR A 21 29.82 15.69 -5.68
C THR A 21 29.00 15.52 -6.96
N SER A 22 29.61 15.04 -8.05
CA SER A 22 28.93 14.80 -9.32
C SER A 22 27.87 13.69 -9.20
N LEU A 23 28.18 12.60 -8.48
CA LEU A 23 27.22 11.52 -8.26
C LEU A 23 26.06 11.98 -7.36
N LYS A 24 26.34 12.75 -6.30
CA LYS A 24 25.29 13.36 -5.48
C LYS A 24 24.39 14.29 -6.30
N ALA A 25 24.95 15.09 -7.18
CA ALA A 25 24.18 15.98 -8.06
C ALA A 25 23.29 15.18 -9.03
N LEU A 26 23.81 14.08 -9.58
CA LEU A 26 23.04 13.22 -10.49
C LEU A 26 21.88 12.50 -9.78
N ILE A 27 22.11 11.96 -8.58
CA ILE A 27 21.04 11.35 -7.76
C ILE A 27 19.92 12.35 -7.46
N ASN A 28 20.29 13.61 -7.20
CA ASN A 28 19.35 14.67 -6.87
C ASN A 28 18.85 15.46 -8.09
N ALA A 29 19.10 14.98 -9.32
CA ALA A 29 18.70 15.68 -10.52
C ALA A 29 17.16 15.86 -10.55
N PRO A 30 16.63 17.04 -10.93
CA PRO A 30 15.18 17.28 -10.95
C PRO A 30 14.39 16.26 -11.79
N ALA A 31 14.97 15.79 -12.90
CA ALA A 31 14.35 14.78 -13.76
C ALA A 31 14.16 13.42 -13.08
N ALA A 32 14.98 13.09 -12.06
CA ALA A 32 14.87 11.85 -11.30
C ALA A 32 13.78 11.91 -10.21
N ARG A 33 13.26 13.11 -9.90
CA ARG A 33 12.24 13.34 -8.86
C ARG A 33 12.57 12.60 -7.54
N PRO A 34 13.71 12.92 -6.90
CA PRO A 34 14.25 12.14 -5.78
C PRO A 34 13.43 12.28 -4.49
N SER A 35 12.60 13.32 -4.38
CA SER A 35 11.86 13.66 -3.16
C SER A 35 10.43 13.13 -3.15
N THR A 36 9.82 13.13 -1.97
CA THR A 36 8.37 12.95 -1.80
C THR A 36 7.59 14.09 -2.44
N VAL A 37 6.29 13.87 -2.66
CA VAL A 37 5.37 14.90 -3.16
C VAL A 37 4.78 15.65 -1.97
N PRO A 38 4.79 16.99 -1.95
CA PRO A 38 4.17 17.74 -0.86
C PRO A 38 2.64 17.65 -0.90
N ALA A 39 2.01 17.81 0.26
CA ALA A 39 0.56 17.92 0.32
C ALA A 39 0.04 19.17 -0.41
N PRO A 40 -0.95 19.04 -1.32
CA PRO A 40 -1.59 20.19 -1.91
C PRO A 40 -2.58 20.82 -0.91
N ALA A 41 -2.80 22.13 -1.01
CA ALA A 41 -3.63 22.89 -0.05
C ALA A 41 -5.08 22.40 0.05
N ASN A 42 -5.62 21.79 -1.01
CA ASN A 42 -6.99 21.29 -1.07
C ASN A 42 -7.15 19.82 -0.63
N ILE A 43 -6.08 19.12 -0.22
CA ILE A 43 -6.14 17.67 0.00
C ILE A 43 -7.17 17.26 1.06
N THR A 44 -7.28 18.02 2.15
CA THR A 44 -8.25 17.75 3.21
C THR A 44 -9.69 17.82 2.68
N SER A 45 -9.99 18.77 1.78
CA SER A 45 -11.30 18.88 1.14
C SER A 45 -11.61 17.67 0.24
N VAL A 46 -10.60 17.10 -0.41
CA VAL A 46 -10.77 15.88 -1.22
C VAL A 46 -11.13 14.70 -0.32
N TYR A 47 -10.39 14.49 0.77
CA TYR A 47 -10.72 13.43 1.73
C TYR A 47 -12.09 13.65 2.39
N GLN A 48 -12.46 14.90 2.70
CA GLN A 48 -13.76 15.24 3.28
C GLN A 48 -14.92 14.80 2.35
N LYS A 49 -14.83 15.05 1.05
CA LYS A 49 -15.86 14.61 0.08
C LYS A 49 -15.97 13.09 -0.01
N ILE A 50 -14.83 12.38 0.10
CA ILE A 50 -14.80 10.92 0.15
C ILE A 50 -15.49 10.43 1.44
N GLN A 51 -15.18 11.04 2.58
CA GLN A 51 -15.81 10.75 3.87
C GLN A 51 -17.32 11.00 3.84
N GLU A 52 -17.78 12.13 3.30
CA GLU A 52 -19.21 12.48 3.18
C GLU A 52 -19.96 11.44 2.34
N THR A 53 -19.38 11.02 1.21
CA THR A 53 -19.97 9.98 0.37
C THR A 53 -20.02 8.65 1.12
N ALA A 54 -18.93 8.28 1.80
CA ALA A 54 -18.86 7.07 2.61
C ALA A 54 -19.95 7.06 3.69
N GLN A 55 -20.13 8.16 4.42
CA GLN A 55 -21.19 8.32 5.42
C GLN A 55 -22.59 8.18 4.80
N SER A 56 -22.85 8.81 3.66
CA SER A 56 -24.16 8.72 2.99
C SER A 56 -24.52 7.30 2.54
N LYS A 57 -23.50 6.47 2.26
CA LYS A 57 -23.63 5.07 1.86
C LYS A 57 -23.39 4.09 3.01
N LYS A 58 -23.27 4.60 4.25
CA LYS A 58 -23.01 3.84 5.48
C LYS A 58 -21.74 2.98 5.42
N ILE A 59 -20.77 3.37 4.60
CA ILE A 59 -19.45 2.73 4.52
C ILE A 59 -18.69 3.05 5.80
N SER A 60 -18.06 2.03 6.36
CA SER A 60 -17.29 2.15 7.60
C SER A 60 -16.14 3.16 7.47
N GLN A 61 -15.73 3.75 8.60
CA GLN A 61 -14.54 4.60 8.63
C GLN A 61 -13.28 3.87 8.12
N PRO A 62 -13.00 2.62 8.53
CA PRO A 62 -11.86 1.88 8.03
C PRO A 62 -11.77 1.79 6.51
N SER A 63 -12.88 1.60 5.80
CA SER A 63 -12.87 1.42 4.34
C SER A 63 -12.45 2.67 3.58
N TRP A 64 -13.03 3.83 3.89
CA TRP A 64 -12.65 5.06 3.17
C TRP A 64 -11.27 5.57 3.59
N VAL A 65 -10.84 5.30 4.83
CA VAL A 65 -9.47 5.57 5.30
C VAL A 65 -8.46 4.65 4.59
N ALA A 66 -8.75 3.35 4.44
CA ALA A 66 -7.87 2.42 3.74
C ALA A 66 -7.71 2.78 2.26
N LEU A 67 -8.82 3.10 1.58
CA LEU A 67 -8.82 3.63 0.21
C LEU A 67 -7.90 4.85 0.09
N SER A 68 -8.13 5.84 0.94
CA SER A 68 -7.42 7.13 0.88
C SER A 68 -5.94 6.99 1.21
N THR A 69 -5.62 6.15 2.20
CA THR A 69 -4.24 5.83 2.59
C THR A 69 -3.49 5.16 1.45
N ALA A 70 -4.07 4.10 0.85
CA ALA A 70 -3.42 3.35 -0.23
C ALA A 70 -3.15 4.22 -1.46
N ALA A 71 -4.10 5.06 -1.87
CA ALA A 71 -3.90 6.01 -2.98
C ALA A 71 -2.79 7.01 -2.67
N THR A 72 -2.82 7.61 -1.48
CA THR A 72 -1.87 8.66 -1.06
C THR A 72 -0.45 8.12 -0.91
N MET A 73 -0.29 6.92 -0.34
CA MET A 73 1.02 6.26 -0.23
C MET A 73 1.60 5.91 -1.59
N THR A 74 0.75 5.50 -2.54
CA THR A 74 1.18 5.24 -3.92
C THR A 74 1.71 6.51 -4.58
N MET A 75 1.08 7.65 -4.30
CA MET A 75 1.55 8.96 -4.75
C MET A 75 2.78 9.48 -3.99
N ASN A 76 3.26 8.77 -2.96
CA ASN A 76 4.45 9.13 -2.17
C ASN A 76 4.33 10.55 -1.57
N SER A 77 3.17 10.85 -0.96
CA SER A 77 2.84 12.15 -0.34
C SER A 77 2.60 12.03 1.17
N PRO A 78 3.63 12.04 2.02
CA PRO A 78 3.48 11.79 3.45
C PRO A 78 2.72 12.88 4.20
N GLU A 79 2.88 14.15 3.85
CA GLU A 79 2.15 15.25 4.48
C GLU A 79 0.63 15.14 4.22
N SER A 80 0.24 14.58 3.06
CA SER A 80 -1.16 14.27 2.77
C SER A 80 -1.70 13.15 3.67
N LEU A 81 -0.87 12.18 4.07
CA LEU A 81 -1.28 11.15 5.04
C LEU A 81 -1.51 11.75 6.43
N ALA A 82 -0.68 12.70 6.85
CA ALA A 82 -0.90 13.40 8.11
C ALA A 82 -2.26 14.13 8.08
N ALA A 83 -2.56 14.86 7.00
CA ALA A 83 -3.85 15.52 6.82
C ALA A 83 -5.04 14.54 6.82
N LEU A 84 -4.89 13.37 6.20
CA LEU A 84 -5.90 12.31 6.22
C LEU A 84 -6.14 11.79 7.65
N TYR A 85 -5.07 11.55 8.42
CA TYR A 85 -5.17 11.07 9.78
C TYR A 85 -5.90 12.06 10.69
N GLU A 86 -5.56 13.36 10.61
CA GLU A 86 -6.24 14.40 11.38
C GLU A 86 -7.74 14.43 11.10
N LEU A 87 -8.14 14.29 9.82
CA LEU A 87 -9.54 14.21 9.43
C LEU A 87 -10.24 12.93 9.94
N ALA A 88 -9.56 11.79 9.86
CA ALA A 88 -10.12 10.49 10.20
C ALA A 88 -10.16 10.22 11.72
N SER A 89 -9.46 11.02 12.52
CA SER A 89 -9.18 10.79 13.94
C SER A 89 -9.83 11.83 14.86
N THR A 90 -10.97 12.38 14.45
CA THR A 90 -11.77 13.34 15.24
C THR A 90 -12.38 12.71 16.49
N ASN A 91 -12.56 11.39 16.53
CA ASN A 91 -12.93 10.65 17.73
C ASN A 91 -11.67 10.32 18.57
N PRO A 92 -11.50 10.93 19.76
CA PRO A 92 -10.33 10.71 20.62
C PRO A 92 -10.09 9.23 20.99
N ASP A 93 -11.16 8.44 21.13
CA ASP A 93 -11.07 7.04 21.55
C ASP A 93 -10.59 6.10 20.44
N LYS A 94 -10.55 6.59 19.19
CA LYS A 94 -10.22 5.80 17.99
C LYS A 94 -8.93 6.22 17.31
N GLN A 95 -8.22 7.22 17.86
CA GLN A 95 -7.01 7.78 17.25
C GLN A 95 -5.90 6.73 17.05
N VAL A 96 -5.64 5.91 18.07
CA VAL A 96 -4.66 4.82 18.00
C VAL A 96 -5.06 3.77 16.98
N GLU A 97 -6.34 3.39 16.97
CA GLU A 97 -6.89 2.38 16.05
C GLU A 97 -6.79 2.85 14.58
N THR A 98 -7.12 4.13 14.31
CA THR A 98 -6.96 4.74 12.98
C THR A 98 -5.50 4.77 12.55
N ALA A 99 -4.57 5.16 13.45
CA ALA A 99 -3.14 5.17 13.13
C ALA A 99 -2.60 3.76 12.84
N GLU A 100 -3.02 2.75 13.60
CA GLU A 100 -2.67 1.34 13.35
C GLU A 100 -3.23 0.84 12.02
N LEU A 101 -4.47 1.19 11.68
CA LEU A 101 -5.06 0.86 10.39
C LEU A 101 -4.26 1.47 9.23
N MET A 102 -3.93 2.76 9.31
CA MET A 102 -3.15 3.44 8.27
C MET A 102 -1.75 2.81 8.11
N ARG A 103 -1.13 2.40 9.22
CA ARG A 103 0.15 1.65 9.20
C ARG A 103 0.02 0.28 8.54
N GLU A 104 -1.03 -0.47 8.88
CA GLU A 104 -1.30 -1.79 8.31
C GLU A 104 -1.59 -1.71 6.80
N VAL A 105 -2.44 -0.76 6.40
CA VAL A 105 -2.72 -0.46 4.98
C VAL A 105 -1.42 -0.14 4.25
N GLY A 106 -0.58 0.71 4.84
CA GLY A 106 0.68 1.11 4.24
C GLY A 106 1.70 -0.02 4.10
N LEU A 107 1.72 -0.94 5.05
CA LEU A 107 2.50 -2.16 4.94
C LEU A 107 1.99 -3.02 3.78
N LYS A 108 0.67 -3.26 3.69
CA LYS A 108 0.07 -4.07 2.61
C LYS A 108 0.25 -3.45 1.21
N CYS A 109 0.42 -2.13 1.11
CA CYS A 109 0.75 -1.46 -0.15
C CYS A 109 2.06 -1.95 -0.80
N ILE A 110 2.98 -2.56 -0.04
CA ILE A 110 4.27 -3.08 -0.56
C ILE A 110 4.05 -4.01 -1.76
N SER A 111 3.02 -4.88 -1.73
CA SER A 111 2.69 -5.82 -2.81
C SER A 111 2.38 -5.14 -4.14
N PHE A 112 2.09 -3.84 -4.13
CA PHE A 112 1.59 -3.10 -5.29
C PHE A 112 2.51 -1.93 -5.67
N ASN A 113 2.86 -1.05 -4.72
CA ASN A 113 3.66 0.16 -5.00
C ASN A 113 5.15 0.06 -4.60
N GLY A 114 5.55 -1.05 -3.96
CA GLY A 114 6.93 -1.33 -3.60
C GLY A 114 7.43 -0.68 -2.29
N ILE A 115 8.48 -1.28 -1.75
CA ILE A 115 9.05 -0.96 -0.44
C ILE A 115 9.45 0.52 -0.25
N PRO A 116 10.13 1.20 -1.22
CA PRO A 116 10.65 2.55 -0.96
C PRO A 116 9.56 3.60 -0.63
N ARG A 117 8.42 3.57 -1.31
CA ARG A 117 7.31 4.51 -1.05
C ARG A 117 6.65 4.22 0.30
N THR A 118 6.50 2.95 0.64
CA THR A 118 6.03 2.54 1.97
C THR A 118 6.98 3.02 3.06
N ILE A 119 8.30 2.88 2.90
CA ILE A 119 9.30 3.39 3.87
C ILE A 119 9.14 4.90 4.06
N ASN A 120 9.15 5.68 2.98
CA ASN A 120 9.03 7.14 3.04
C ASN A 120 7.76 7.55 3.80
N CYS A 121 6.63 6.98 3.41
CA CYS A 121 5.33 7.33 3.95
C CYS A 121 5.18 6.90 5.41
N LEU A 122 5.52 5.66 5.77
CA LEU A 122 5.36 5.18 7.15
C LEU A 122 6.32 5.87 8.14
N ASN A 123 7.54 6.18 7.71
CA ASN A 123 8.50 6.91 8.55
C ASN A 123 8.00 8.33 8.87
N ALA A 124 7.62 9.08 7.83
CA ALA A 124 7.12 10.44 8.00
C ALA A 124 5.76 10.44 8.72
N PHE A 125 4.87 9.48 8.44
CA PHE A 125 3.61 9.33 9.16
C PHE A 125 3.83 9.07 10.65
N ARG A 126 4.74 8.15 11.03
CA ARG A 126 5.06 7.93 12.45
C ARG A 126 5.60 9.20 13.12
N ALA A 127 6.37 10.01 12.41
CA ALA A 127 6.92 11.25 12.93
C ALA A 127 5.87 12.37 13.07
N SER A 128 4.79 12.34 12.28
CA SER A 128 3.72 13.35 12.33
C SER A 128 2.66 13.07 13.42
N LEU A 129 2.60 11.86 13.96
CA LEU A 129 1.60 11.50 14.97
C LEU A 129 1.86 12.19 16.32
N PRO A 130 0.81 12.65 17.04
CA PRO A 130 0.95 13.13 18.41
C PRO A 130 1.58 12.10 19.34
N ASP A 131 2.37 12.53 20.33
CA ASP A 131 3.04 11.63 21.29
C ASP A 131 2.06 10.75 22.07
N SER A 132 0.87 11.27 22.38
CA SER A 132 -0.21 10.52 23.02
C SER A 132 -0.64 9.30 22.20
N VAL A 133 -0.56 9.37 20.88
CA VAL A 133 -0.91 8.27 19.97
C VAL A 133 0.33 7.42 19.66
N GLY A 134 1.44 8.07 19.30
CA GLY A 134 2.68 7.42 18.89
C GLY A 134 3.29 6.51 19.97
N SER A 135 3.07 6.81 21.25
CA SER A 135 3.54 6.01 22.38
C SER A 135 2.75 4.70 22.57
N GLN A 136 1.49 4.65 22.13
CA GLN A 136 0.57 3.52 22.28
C GLN A 136 0.55 2.55 21.09
N LEU A 137 1.19 2.92 19.97
CA LEU A 137 1.23 2.07 18.79
C LEU A 137 1.95 0.73 19.06
N SER A 138 1.49 -0.33 18.40
CA SER A 138 2.10 -1.66 18.45
C SER A 138 3.56 -1.61 17.95
N ARG A 139 4.41 -2.31 18.70
CA ARG A 139 5.85 -2.47 18.44
C ARG A 139 6.26 -3.93 18.28
N THR A 140 5.31 -4.86 18.38
CA THR A 140 5.56 -6.30 18.32
C THR A 140 5.39 -6.80 16.89
N PRO A 141 6.42 -7.36 16.26
CA PRO A 141 6.29 -7.98 14.95
C PRO A 141 5.39 -9.22 14.99
N THR A 142 4.45 -9.35 14.05
CA THR A 142 3.47 -10.45 13.99
C THR A 142 3.64 -11.35 12.75
N ARG A 143 4.58 -11.03 11.85
CA ARG A 143 4.77 -11.70 10.56
C ARG A 143 6.12 -12.42 10.42
N ALA A 144 6.86 -12.58 11.51
CA ALA A 144 8.13 -13.31 11.48
C ALA A 144 7.86 -14.80 11.16
N PRO A 145 8.40 -15.32 10.05
CA PRO A 145 8.26 -16.73 9.73
C PRO A 145 9.11 -17.57 10.69
N THR A 146 8.54 -18.67 11.16
CA THR A 146 9.18 -19.67 12.01
C THR A 146 8.84 -21.06 11.48
N PRO A 147 9.64 -22.11 11.76
CA PRO A 147 9.28 -23.47 11.41
C PRO A 147 7.87 -23.88 11.90
N GLU A 148 7.44 -23.34 13.04
CA GLU A 148 6.17 -23.65 13.67
C GLU A 148 4.97 -22.99 12.99
N ASN A 149 5.15 -21.80 12.39
CA ASN A 149 4.05 -21.03 11.81
C ASN A 149 4.03 -21.03 10.27
N ILE A 150 5.09 -21.49 9.59
CA ILE A 150 5.25 -21.32 8.13
C ILE A 150 4.11 -21.96 7.33
N SER A 151 3.61 -23.12 7.77
CA SER A 151 2.45 -23.77 7.14
C SER A 151 1.19 -22.91 7.29
N ALA A 152 0.93 -22.37 8.49
CA ALA A 152 -0.19 -21.46 8.72
C ALA A 152 -0.07 -20.16 7.91
N ILE A 153 1.15 -19.69 7.60
CA ILE A 153 1.39 -18.58 6.64
C ILE A 153 0.96 -18.95 5.24
N SER A 154 1.36 -20.13 4.79
CA SER A 154 0.98 -20.64 3.48
C SER A 154 -0.53 -20.81 3.37
N ASP A 155 -1.16 -21.45 4.34
CA ASP A 155 -2.58 -21.81 4.31
C ASP A 155 -3.48 -20.58 4.23
N ARG A 156 -3.23 -19.54 5.04
CA ARG A 156 -4.00 -18.29 4.96
C ARG A 156 -3.75 -17.53 3.65
N GLY A 157 -2.56 -17.66 3.07
CA GLY A 157 -2.23 -17.09 1.76
C GLY A 157 -3.04 -17.75 0.64
N HIS A 158 -3.11 -19.09 0.65
CA HIS A 158 -3.95 -19.88 -0.23
C HIS A 158 -5.44 -19.53 -0.05
N ALA A 159 -5.94 -19.48 1.18
CA ALA A 159 -7.33 -19.15 1.46
C ALA A 159 -7.70 -17.76 0.91
N LEU A 160 -6.84 -16.76 1.11
CA LEU A 160 -7.06 -15.42 0.56
C LEU A 160 -6.99 -15.39 -0.97
N TRP A 161 -6.01 -16.08 -1.58
CA TRP A 161 -5.87 -16.21 -3.03
C TRP A 161 -7.13 -16.84 -3.65
N ASP A 162 -7.60 -17.95 -3.11
CA ASP A 162 -8.78 -18.67 -3.58
C ASP A 162 -10.04 -17.80 -3.43
N SER A 163 -10.19 -17.10 -2.29
CA SER A 163 -11.30 -16.16 -2.08
C SER A 163 -11.30 -15.00 -3.08
N ILE A 164 -10.14 -14.53 -3.56
CA ILE A 164 -10.06 -13.44 -4.53
C ILE A 164 -10.28 -13.96 -5.96
N TYR A 165 -9.68 -15.10 -6.31
CA TYR A 165 -9.54 -15.51 -7.71
C TYR A 165 -10.50 -16.59 -8.17
N ARG A 166 -11.27 -17.24 -7.29
CA ARG A 166 -12.23 -18.28 -7.69
C ARG A 166 -13.19 -17.88 -8.82
N PRO A 167 -13.55 -18.79 -9.73
CA PRO A 167 -13.05 -20.17 -9.90
C PRO A 167 -11.78 -20.25 -10.77
N PHE A 168 -11.04 -19.15 -10.93
CA PHE A 168 -9.88 -19.04 -11.82
C PHE A 168 -8.54 -19.06 -11.08
N GLU A 169 -8.53 -19.34 -9.78
CA GLU A 169 -7.37 -19.30 -8.90
C GLU A 169 -6.23 -20.21 -9.40
N LYS A 170 -6.54 -21.45 -9.80
CA LYS A 170 -5.57 -22.39 -10.38
C LYS A 170 -5.14 -21.99 -11.80
N LYS A 171 -6.08 -21.52 -12.61
CA LYS A 171 -5.80 -21.08 -13.98
C LYS A 171 -4.87 -19.86 -13.99
N LEU A 172 -5.11 -18.90 -13.10
CA LEU A 172 -4.26 -17.72 -12.94
C LEU A 172 -2.87 -18.13 -12.44
N TYR A 173 -2.80 -19.00 -11.44
CA TYR A 173 -1.51 -19.52 -10.93
C TYR A 173 -0.67 -20.13 -12.07
N ASN A 174 -1.26 -21.05 -12.83
CA ASN A 174 -0.56 -21.72 -13.94
C ASN A 174 -0.15 -20.73 -15.04
N LYS A 175 -1.02 -19.76 -15.38
CA LYS A 175 -0.69 -18.72 -16.36
C LYS A 175 0.49 -17.86 -15.94
N LEU A 176 0.63 -17.58 -14.64
CA LEU A 176 1.80 -16.87 -14.11
C LEU A 176 3.06 -17.75 -14.16
N ALA A 177 2.93 -19.05 -13.88
CA ALA A 177 4.03 -20.02 -13.98
C ALA A 177 4.57 -20.14 -15.41
N ASP A 178 3.71 -20.03 -16.42
CA ASP A 178 4.12 -20.04 -17.84
C ASP A 178 5.08 -18.88 -18.17
N SER A 179 4.96 -17.75 -17.47
CA SER A 179 5.88 -16.61 -17.64
C SER A 179 7.18 -16.80 -16.86
N HIS A 180 7.09 -17.35 -15.64
CA HIS A 180 8.23 -17.77 -14.83
C HIS A 180 7.74 -18.70 -13.70
N PRO A 181 8.35 -19.88 -13.46
CA PRO A 181 7.84 -20.85 -12.48
C PRO A 181 7.79 -20.31 -11.06
N ASP A 182 8.76 -19.49 -10.65
CA ASP A 182 8.79 -18.89 -9.30
C ASP A 182 7.83 -17.70 -9.11
N LEU A 183 7.27 -17.13 -10.17
CA LEU A 183 6.42 -15.94 -10.08
C LEU A 183 5.17 -16.18 -9.22
N PRO A 184 4.31 -17.18 -9.50
CA PRO A 184 3.15 -17.43 -8.66
C PRO A 184 3.52 -17.95 -7.27
N VAL A 185 4.64 -18.68 -7.12
CA VAL A 185 5.16 -19.12 -5.81
C VAL A 185 5.46 -17.90 -4.93
N HIS A 186 6.21 -16.93 -5.46
CA HIS A 186 6.57 -15.72 -4.72
C HIS A 186 5.36 -14.83 -4.43
N ILE A 187 4.47 -14.63 -5.41
CA ILE A 187 3.22 -13.89 -5.19
C ILE A 187 2.41 -14.54 -4.06
N LEU A 188 2.16 -15.84 -4.16
CA LEU A 188 1.29 -16.52 -3.21
C LEU A 188 1.88 -16.54 -1.80
N HIS A 189 3.10 -17.03 -1.62
CA HIS A 189 3.65 -17.22 -0.27
C HIS A 189 4.16 -15.91 0.34
N SER A 190 4.84 -15.06 -0.44
CA SER A 190 5.47 -13.85 0.09
C SER A 190 4.55 -12.64 0.10
N ASN A 191 3.59 -12.54 -0.83
CA ASN A 191 2.63 -11.43 -0.85
C ASN A 191 1.30 -11.83 -0.19
N TYR A 192 0.65 -12.90 -0.63
CA TYR A 192 -0.66 -13.28 -0.07
C TYR A 192 -0.53 -13.87 1.34
N GLY A 193 0.40 -14.80 1.55
CA GLY A 193 0.62 -15.44 2.85
C GLY A 193 1.31 -14.54 3.87
N ALA A 194 2.49 -14.02 3.55
CA ALA A 194 3.28 -13.28 4.53
C ALA A 194 2.81 -11.84 4.77
N LEU A 195 2.14 -11.20 3.80
CA LEU A 195 1.84 -9.77 3.85
C LEU A 195 0.33 -9.43 3.84
N LEU A 196 -0.39 -9.82 2.78
CA LEU A 196 -1.77 -9.38 2.52
C LEU A 196 -2.81 -10.07 3.40
N SER A 197 -2.62 -11.34 3.73
CA SER A 197 -3.44 -12.00 4.75
C SER A 197 -3.10 -11.46 6.14
N ASP A 198 -4.11 -11.36 6.99
CA ASP A 198 -3.91 -10.91 8.35
C ASP A 198 -3.27 -12.03 9.18
N PRO A 199 -2.16 -11.76 9.89
CA PRO A 199 -1.64 -12.68 10.90
C PRO A 199 -2.57 -12.73 12.10
N GLU A 200 -2.49 -13.82 12.86
CA GLU A 200 -3.00 -13.86 14.22
C GLU A 200 -2.26 -12.81 15.07
N ARG A 201 -3.00 -11.93 15.74
CA ARG A 201 -2.42 -10.84 16.54
C ARG A 201 -3.35 -10.41 17.67
N SER A 202 -2.74 -9.94 18.75
CA SER A 202 -3.42 -9.31 19.91
C SER A 202 -3.27 -7.78 19.93
N THR A 203 -2.44 -7.21 19.05
CA THR A 203 -2.19 -5.76 18.95
C THR A 203 -2.08 -5.33 17.49
N GLY A 204 -2.28 -4.03 17.24
CA GLY A 204 -2.33 -3.46 15.90
C GLY A 204 -3.67 -3.68 15.21
N ALA A 205 -3.80 -3.17 13.98
CA ALA A 205 -5.02 -3.31 13.18
C ALA A 205 -4.91 -4.46 12.18
N SER A 206 -6.04 -5.10 11.88
CA SER A 206 -6.18 -5.98 10.72
C SER A 206 -6.87 -5.24 9.59
N ALA A 207 -6.48 -5.55 8.35
CA ALA A 207 -7.13 -5.02 7.16
C ALA A 207 -7.77 -6.19 6.43
N GLY A 208 -8.96 -6.60 6.87
CA GLY A 208 -9.64 -7.84 6.49
C GLY A 208 -9.94 -7.97 4.99
N ARG A 209 -10.93 -8.79 4.67
CA ARG A 209 -11.13 -9.24 3.29
C ARG A 209 -11.59 -8.16 2.31
N ILE A 210 -12.56 -7.32 2.67
CA ILE A 210 -12.99 -6.13 1.91
C ILE A 210 -11.84 -5.12 1.89
N LEU A 211 -11.23 -4.83 3.04
CA LEU A 211 -10.16 -3.83 3.13
C LEU A 211 -8.97 -4.19 2.25
N THR A 212 -8.52 -5.45 2.26
CA THR A 212 -7.44 -5.92 1.39
C THR A 212 -7.76 -5.72 -0.09
N SER A 213 -9.00 -5.95 -0.50
CA SER A 213 -9.46 -5.67 -1.87
C SER A 213 -9.48 -4.17 -2.19
N ILE A 214 -9.97 -3.32 -1.28
CA ILE A 214 -9.95 -1.86 -1.43
C ILE A 214 -8.52 -1.35 -1.57
N ILE A 215 -7.61 -1.78 -0.68
CA ILE A 215 -6.19 -1.42 -0.72
C ILE A 215 -5.59 -1.76 -2.09
N ALA A 216 -5.83 -2.98 -2.58
CA ALA A 216 -5.31 -3.42 -3.87
C ALA A 216 -5.85 -2.56 -5.03
N VAL A 217 -7.18 -2.37 -5.11
CA VAL A 217 -7.79 -1.54 -6.16
C VAL A 217 -7.25 -0.11 -6.12
N SER A 218 -7.18 0.49 -4.94
CA SER A 218 -6.71 1.87 -4.76
C SER A 218 -5.24 2.04 -5.13
N CYS A 219 -4.39 1.12 -4.70
CA CYS A 219 -2.96 1.15 -4.97
C CYS A 219 -2.69 0.97 -6.47
N LEU A 220 -3.30 -0.05 -7.09
CA LEU A 220 -3.14 -0.35 -8.52
C LEU A 220 -3.74 0.75 -9.42
N ARG A 221 -4.88 1.33 -9.04
CA ARG A 221 -5.48 2.46 -9.78
C ARG A 221 -4.59 3.70 -9.70
N ALA A 222 -4.06 4.04 -8.51
CA ALA A 222 -3.15 5.17 -8.34
C ALA A 222 -1.80 4.95 -9.05
N GLN A 223 -1.33 3.71 -9.14
CA GLN A 223 -0.09 3.34 -9.82
C GLN A 223 -0.16 3.57 -11.34
N SER A 224 -1.34 3.33 -11.95
CA SER A 224 -1.55 3.32 -13.40
C SER A 224 -0.79 2.17 -14.12
N GLY A 225 -1.11 1.94 -15.40
CA GLY A 225 -0.41 0.94 -16.23
C GLY A 225 -0.69 -0.54 -15.94
N VAL A 226 -1.55 -0.85 -14.96
CA VAL A 226 -1.83 -2.21 -14.46
C VAL A 226 -3.32 -2.58 -14.50
N GLY A 227 -4.01 -2.17 -15.56
CA GLY A 227 -5.46 -2.37 -15.74
C GLY A 227 -5.96 -3.81 -15.51
N PRO A 228 -5.31 -4.87 -16.03
CA PRO A 228 -5.71 -6.25 -15.76
C PRO A 228 -5.72 -6.62 -14.27
N GLN A 229 -4.77 -6.10 -13.49
CA GLN A 229 -4.70 -6.32 -12.06
C GLN A 229 -5.84 -5.58 -11.34
N VAL A 230 -6.13 -4.33 -11.72
CA VAL A 230 -7.29 -3.59 -11.19
C VAL A 230 -8.58 -4.36 -11.40
N ILE A 231 -8.84 -4.85 -12.62
CA ILE A 231 -10.01 -5.68 -12.96
C ILE A 231 -10.10 -6.88 -12.03
N SER A 232 -8.97 -7.58 -11.84
CA SER A 232 -8.93 -8.79 -11.03
C SER A 232 -9.28 -8.53 -9.56
N HIS A 233 -8.82 -7.41 -8.98
CA HIS A 233 -9.13 -7.04 -7.60
C HIS A 233 -10.54 -6.45 -7.41
N VAL A 234 -11.10 -5.79 -8.44
CA VAL A 234 -12.54 -5.42 -8.47
C VAL A 234 -13.40 -6.67 -8.40
N PHE A 235 -13.13 -7.69 -9.24
CA PHE A 235 -13.82 -8.97 -9.12
C PHE A 235 -13.59 -9.63 -7.75
N GLY A 236 -12.37 -9.53 -7.22
CA GLY A 236 -12.04 -10.00 -5.88
C GLY A 236 -12.91 -9.36 -4.79
N LEU A 237 -13.16 -8.05 -4.85
CA LEU A 237 -14.05 -7.36 -3.91
C LEU A 237 -15.47 -7.90 -4.00
N ARG A 238 -15.99 -8.07 -5.22
CA ARG A 238 -17.36 -8.56 -5.46
C ARG A 238 -17.56 -9.97 -4.92
N LYS A 239 -16.57 -10.84 -5.14
CA LYS A 239 -16.59 -12.22 -4.65
C LYS A 239 -16.57 -12.31 -3.13
N ALA A 240 -16.03 -11.32 -2.43
CA ALA A 240 -16.07 -11.33 -0.96
C ALA A 240 -17.51 -11.40 -0.43
N LEU A 241 -18.49 -10.87 -1.18
CA LEU A 241 -19.91 -10.98 -0.84
C LEU A 241 -20.49 -12.35 -1.16
N GLU A 242 -20.09 -12.93 -2.29
CA GLU A 242 -20.62 -14.21 -2.77
C GLU A 242 -20.24 -15.38 -1.85
N ASP A 243 -19.05 -15.37 -1.25
CA ASP A 243 -18.61 -16.41 -0.29
C ASP A 243 -18.89 -16.05 1.18
N GLY A 244 -19.45 -14.87 1.47
CA GLY A 244 -19.69 -14.40 2.83
C GLY A 244 -18.42 -14.05 3.61
N SER A 245 -17.24 -14.04 2.98
CA SER A 245 -15.97 -13.73 3.67
C SER A 245 -15.88 -12.28 4.18
N TRP A 246 -16.79 -11.41 3.72
CA TRP A 246 -16.94 -10.04 4.20
C TRP A 246 -17.51 -9.92 5.63
N VAL A 247 -18.26 -10.91 6.13
CA VAL A 247 -19.08 -10.79 7.35
C VAL A 247 -18.26 -10.48 8.60
N ASN A 248 -17.02 -10.98 8.66
CA ASN A 248 -16.12 -10.78 9.80
C ASN A 248 -15.14 -9.61 9.58
N ASP A 249 -15.35 -8.78 8.57
CA ASP A 249 -14.53 -7.60 8.30
C ASP A 249 -15.14 -6.34 8.96
N VAL A 250 -15.19 -5.22 8.24
CA VAL A 250 -15.57 -3.91 8.82
C VAL A 250 -16.94 -3.38 8.39
N GLU A 251 -17.56 -3.97 7.38
CA GLU A 251 -18.78 -3.42 6.76
C GLU A 251 -20.06 -4.09 7.26
N GLY A 252 -21.12 -3.29 7.40
CA GLY A 252 -22.49 -3.79 7.46
C GLY A 252 -22.95 -4.29 6.08
N GLU A 253 -23.98 -5.14 6.06
CA GLU A 253 -24.45 -5.80 4.82
C GLU A 253 -24.79 -4.81 3.70
N GLU A 254 -25.49 -3.72 4.02
CA GLU A 254 -25.88 -2.69 3.05
C GLU A 254 -24.65 -2.04 2.38
N ALA A 255 -23.65 -1.66 3.18
CA ALA A 255 -22.43 -1.04 2.69
C ALA A 255 -21.56 -2.03 1.90
N ALA A 256 -21.44 -3.27 2.38
CA ALA A 256 -20.74 -4.34 1.66
C ALA A 256 -21.36 -4.57 0.28
N ARG A 257 -22.69 -4.73 0.20
CA ARG A 257 -23.46 -4.85 -1.05
C ARG A 257 -23.23 -3.67 -1.99
N TRP A 258 -23.22 -2.45 -1.45
CA TRP A 258 -22.98 -1.26 -2.25
C TRP A 258 -21.55 -1.21 -2.79
N LEU A 259 -20.54 -1.48 -1.97
CA LEU A 259 -19.12 -1.51 -2.37
C LEU A 259 -18.84 -2.53 -3.49
N ALA A 260 -19.53 -3.67 -3.48
CA ALA A 260 -19.44 -4.68 -4.52
C ALA A 260 -20.26 -4.37 -5.79
N SER A 261 -21.07 -3.32 -5.81
CA SER A 261 -21.83 -2.93 -6.99
C SER A 261 -20.95 -2.17 -8.00
N ASP A 262 -21.45 -1.98 -9.22
CA ASP A 262 -20.76 -1.13 -10.20
C ASP A 262 -20.64 0.32 -9.71
N GLU A 263 -21.66 0.83 -8.99
CA GLU A 263 -21.65 2.17 -8.39
C GLU A 263 -20.54 2.30 -7.34
N GLY A 264 -20.44 1.33 -6.42
CA GLY A 264 -19.41 1.32 -5.38
C GLY A 264 -17.99 1.20 -5.95
N ASN A 265 -17.77 0.29 -6.90
CA ASN A 265 -16.47 0.16 -7.57
C ASN A 265 -16.10 1.42 -8.37
N THR A 266 -17.09 2.06 -9.01
CA THR A 266 -16.90 3.35 -9.69
C THR A 266 -16.51 4.44 -8.70
N TRP A 267 -17.18 4.51 -7.55
CA TRP A 267 -16.83 5.44 -6.49
C TRP A 267 -15.41 5.22 -5.96
N ILE A 268 -14.98 3.97 -5.76
CA ILE A 268 -13.60 3.67 -5.34
C ILE A 268 -12.60 4.25 -6.35
N MET A 269 -12.80 3.97 -7.64
CA MET A 269 -11.91 4.44 -8.70
C MET A 269 -11.89 5.97 -8.81
N ASN A 270 -13.06 6.62 -8.78
CA ASN A 270 -13.15 8.08 -8.87
C ASN A 270 -12.55 8.77 -7.63
N SER A 271 -12.67 8.17 -6.46
CA SER A 271 -12.05 8.68 -5.22
C SER A 271 -10.53 8.61 -5.31
N VAL A 272 -9.98 7.52 -5.85
CA VAL A 272 -8.54 7.39 -6.10
C VAL A 272 -8.08 8.42 -7.11
N ASP A 273 -8.81 8.59 -8.22
CA ASP A 273 -8.47 9.58 -9.25
C ASP A 273 -8.49 11.00 -8.68
N ALA A 274 -9.45 11.35 -7.81
CA ALA A 274 -9.51 12.66 -7.17
C ALA A 274 -8.30 12.93 -6.26
N ILE A 275 -7.82 11.91 -5.53
CA ILE A 275 -6.61 12.00 -4.70
C ILE A 275 -5.37 12.17 -5.59
N VAL A 276 -5.24 11.36 -6.65
CA VAL A 276 -4.13 11.44 -7.62
C VAL A 276 -4.10 12.81 -8.28
N GLU A 277 -5.24 13.31 -8.75
CA GLU A 277 -5.39 14.61 -9.39
C GLU A 277 -4.94 15.74 -8.46
N ALA A 278 -5.40 15.73 -7.21
CA ALA A 278 -5.03 16.75 -6.24
C ALA A 278 -3.53 16.72 -5.93
N ILE A 279 -2.97 15.54 -5.59
CA ILE A 279 -1.55 15.42 -5.21
C ILE A 279 -0.63 15.74 -6.39
N SER A 280 -0.99 15.30 -7.59
CA SER A 280 -0.20 15.55 -8.80
C SER A 280 -0.40 16.94 -9.40
N GLN A 281 -1.37 17.72 -8.90
CA GLN A 281 -1.79 18.99 -9.48
C GLN A 281 -2.10 18.86 -10.98
N GLY A 282 -2.80 17.79 -11.35
CA GLY A 282 -3.20 17.49 -12.73
C GLY A 282 -2.15 16.83 -13.63
N ALA A 283 -0.95 16.52 -13.09
CA ALA A 283 0.07 15.80 -13.85
C ALA A 283 -0.18 14.28 -13.96
N GLY A 284 -1.20 13.76 -13.25
CA GLY A 284 -1.49 12.34 -13.16
C GLY A 284 -0.51 11.57 -12.26
N SER A 285 -0.57 10.24 -12.29
CA SER A 285 0.26 9.40 -11.42
C SER A 285 1.75 9.69 -11.60
N ASN A 286 2.47 9.85 -10.49
CA ASN A 286 3.94 9.98 -10.50
C ASN A 286 4.66 8.62 -10.49
N PHE A 287 3.91 7.51 -10.58
CA PHE A 287 4.46 6.16 -10.67
C PHE A 287 4.67 5.79 -12.14
N ALA A 288 3.59 5.83 -12.92
CA ALA A 288 3.63 5.75 -14.37
C ALA A 288 2.80 6.92 -14.93
N PRO A 289 3.45 8.06 -15.25
CA PRO A 289 2.75 9.23 -15.77
C PRO A 289 2.11 8.89 -17.11
N ALA A 290 0.90 9.40 -17.33
CA ALA A 290 0.28 9.32 -18.64
C ALA A 290 1.25 9.95 -19.65
N ARG A 291 1.51 9.26 -20.77
CA ARG A 291 2.18 9.92 -21.89
C ARG A 291 1.28 11.09 -22.28
N GLY A 292 1.79 12.32 -22.14
CA GLY A 292 1.12 13.49 -22.69
C GLY A 292 0.72 13.17 -24.12
N LYS A 293 -0.50 13.56 -24.53
CA LYS A 293 -0.88 13.45 -25.94
C LYS A 293 0.20 14.16 -26.75
N LEU A 294 1.00 13.38 -27.48
CA LEU A 294 1.88 13.89 -28.53
C LEU A 294 1.03 14.49 -29.63
#